data_AF-A0A941YCE7-F1
#
_entry.id   AF-A0A941YCE7-F1
#
_cell.length_a   1.000
_cell.length_b   1.000
_cell.length_c   1.000
_cell.angle_alpha   90.00
_cell.angle_beta   90.00
_cell.angle_gamma   90.00
#
_symmetry.space_group_name_H-M   'P 1'
#
loop_
_entity.id
_entity.type
_entity.pdbx_description
1 polymer ?
#
loop_
_entity_poly.entity_id
_entity_poly.type
_entity_poly.pdbx_seq_one_letter_code
_entity_poly.pdbx_strand_id
1 'polypeptide(L)'
;MSKESLFLGAFLSDMLDRQRRAVINEAREVGSVSTNLTRENLIIKLTHQFRLDPPILDESKISKNMVEETIDVRGTAHSFLYDQTHARVNVVKYRVPFTGESIFFSLRPSTYSMAPPNAEVYESYFILSYPILGGKQPADIKQEFDRDMDTIRVSLTRQHADVKPFMDGLPSLIESELDKGNKNVIDKQKFLDDL
;
A
#
# COMPACT_ATOMS: atom_id res chain seq x y z
N MET A 1 -0.50 17.12 11.04
CA MET A 1 -0.79 15.97 10.16
C MET A 1 -1.89 15.17 10.80
N SER A 2 -2.86 14.67 10.04
CA SER A 2 -4.02 13.93 10.58
C SER A 2 -3.67 12.45 10.69
N LYS A 3 -4.13 11.79 11.76
CA LYS A 3 -4.11 10.33 11.84
C LYS A 3 -5.12 9.78 10.82
N GLU A 4 -4.74 8.75 10.10
CA GLU A 4 -5.60 8.10 9.12
C GLU A 4 -5.80 6.63 9.48
N SER A 5 -6.99 6.10 9.18
CA SER A 5 -7.28 4.67 9.35
C SER A 5 -6.58 3.86 8.27
N LEU A 6 -5.72 2.96 8.70
CA LEU A 6 -5.00 2.09 7.78
C LEU A 6 -5.97 1.15 7.06
N PHE A 7 -5.69 0.83 5.80
CA PHE A 7 -6.39 -0.18 5.01
C PHE A 7 -7.90 0.05 4.79
N LEU A 8 -8.42 1.26 5.04
CA LEU A 8 -9.84 1.60 4.80
C LEU A 8 -10.12 2.38 3.52
N GLY A 9 -9.09 2.79 2.77
CA GLY A 9 -9.24 3.55 1.53
C GLY A 9 -9.72 2.70 0.35
N ALA A 10 -9.17 2.98 -0.83
CA ALA A 10 -9.55 2.30 -2.07
C ALA A 10 -9.24 0.80 -2.03
N PHE A 11 -9.99 0.00 -2.77
CA PHE A 11 -9.72 -1.43 -2.86
C PHE A 11 -8.42 -1.69 -3.62
N LEU A 12 -7.61 -2.61 -3.10
CA LEU A 12 -6.41 -3.08 -3.77
C LEU A 12 -6.74 -3.66 -5.16
N SER A 13 -7.87 -4.35 -5.29
CA SER A 13 -8.35 -4.88 -6.57
C SER A 13 -8.47 -3.79 -7.64
N ASP A 14 -9.02 -2.63 -7.29
CA ASP A 14 -9.19 -1.52 -8.23
C ASP A 14 -7.84 -0.98 -8.72
N MET A 15 -6.84 -0.96 -7.83
CA MET A 15 -5.48 -0.59 -8.21
C MET A 15 -4.88 -1.64 -9.14
N LEU A 16 -5.00 -2.94 -8.83
CA LEU A 16 -4.50 -4.01 -9.68
C LEU A 16 -5.15 -3.98 -11.07
N ASP A 17 -6.46 -3.70 -11.16
CA ASP A 17 -7.18 -3.59 -12.43
C ASP A 17 -6.79 -2.35 -13.24
N ARG A 18 -6.51 -1.22 -12.57
CA ARG A 18 -5.94 -0.03 -13.21
C ARG A 18 -4.54 -0.33 -13.75
N GLN A 19 -3.68 -0.98 -12.96
CA GLN A 19 -2.33 -1.34 -13.38
C GLN A 19 -2.36 -2.34 -14.54
N ARG A 20 -3.22 -3.36 -14.50
CA ARG A 20 -3.41 -4.31 -15.59
C ARG A 20 -3.77 -3.60 -16.90
N ARG A 21 -4.72 -2.65 -16.85
CA ARG A 21 -5.10 -1.88 -18.05
C ARG A 21 -3.96 -1.01 -18.57
N ALA A 22 -3.21 -0.37 -17.68
CA ALA A 22 -2.05 0.44 -18.05
C ALA A 22 -0.98 -0.42 -18.74
N VAL A 23 -0.66 -1.60 -18.20
CA VAL A 23 0.27 -2.57 -18.81
C VAL A 23 -0.18 -2.97 -20.20
N ILE A 24 -1.46 -3.32 -20.37
CA ILE A 24 -2.00 -3.74 -21.67
C ILE A 24 -1.84 -2.63 -22.71
N ASN A 25 -2.17 -1.39 -22.35
CA ASN A 25 -2.06 -0.26 -23.27
C ASN A 25 -0.60 0.00 -23.66
N GLU A 26 0.28 0.11 -22.66
CA GLU A 26 1.71 0.36 -22.88
C GLU A 26 2.37 -0.74 -23.71
N ALA A 27 2.12 -2.02 -23.38
CA ALA A 27 2.69 -3.15 -24.11
C ALA A 27 2.22 -3.19 -25.57
N ARG A 28 0.96 -2.86 -25.86
CA ARG A 28 0.47 -2.77 -27.24
C ARG A 28 1.09 -1.63 -28.01
N GLU A 29 1.21 -0.46 -27.38
CA GLU A 29 1.82 0.71 -28.00
C GLU A 29 3.29 0.43 -28.34
N VAL A 30 4.07 -0.06 -27.36
CA VAL A 30 5.47 -0.44 -27.57
C VAL A 30 5.61 -1.53 -28.63
N GLY A 31 4.74 -2.55 -28.62
CA GLY A 31 4.74 -3.61 -29.63
C GLY A 31 4.33 -3.15 -31.03
N SER A 32 3.64 -2.01 -31.15
CA SER A 32 3.30 -1.43 -32.45
C SER A 32 4.41 -0.57 -33.06
N VAL A 33 5.41 -0.20 -32.26
CA VAL A 33 6.55 0.61 -32.70
C VAL A 33 7.76 -0.30 -32.91
N SER A 34 8.51 -0.07 -33.99
CA SER A 34 9.82 -0.71 -34.16
C SER A 34 10.80 -0.14 -33.15
N THR A 35 10.92 -0.79 -31.99
CA THR A 35 11.93 -0.46 -30.98
C THR A 35 13.25 -1.19 -31.25
N ASN A 36 14.37 -0.50 -31.02
CA ASN A 36 15.72 -1.09 -31.10
C ASN A 36 16.02 -2.11 -29.98
N LEU A 37 15.13 -2.29 -29.01
CA LEU A 37 15.29 -3.22 -27.91
C LEU A 37 14.85 -4.63 -28.32
N THR A 38 15.59 -5.63 -27.87
CA THR A 38 15.13 -7.02 -27.97
C THR A 38 13.87 -7.22 -27.14
N ARG A 39 13.07 -8.21 -27.53
CA ARG A 39 11.81 -8.52 -26.88
C ARG A 39 11.96 -8.81 -25.39
N GLU A 40 12.99 -9.56 -25.03
CA GLU A 40 13.30 -9.92 -23.65
C GLU A 40 13.57 -8.67 -22.82
N ASN A 41 14.31 -7.70 -23.38
CA ASN A 41 14.59 -6.44 -22.70
C ASN A 41 13.35 -5.57 -22.51
N LEU A 42 12.40 -5.61 -23.46
CA LEU A 42 11.11 -4.93 -23.31
C LEU A 42 10.28 -5.54 -22.18
N ILE A 43 10.22 -6.86 -22.10
CA ILE A 43 9.51 -7.57 -21.02
C ILE A 43 10.12 -7.19 -19.67
N ILE A 44 11.45 -7.23 -19.55
CA ILE A 44 12.15 -6.86 -18.30
C ILE A 44 11.85 -5.40 -17.93
N LYS A 45 11.95 -4.48 -18.89
CA LYS A 45 11.70 -3.05 -18.67
C LYS A 45 10.28 -2.80 -18.18
N LEU A 46 9.28 -3.36 -18.86
CA LEU A 46 7.86 -3.18 -18.51
C LEU A 46 7.53 -3.87 -17.17
N THR A 47 8.08 -5.06 -16.92
CA THR A 47 7.89 -5.75 -15.63
C THR A 47 8.46 -4.92 -14.47
N HIS A 48 9.62 -4.30 -14.66
CA HIS A 48 10.22 -3.42 -13.65
C HIS A 48 9.39 -2.13 -13.46
N GLN A 49 8.88 -1.53 -14.54
CA GLN A 49 8.08 -0.32 -14.50
C GLN A 49 6.74 -0.50 -13.76
N PHE A 50 6.09 -1.65 -13.95
CA PHE A 50 4.79 -1.97 -13.37
C PHE A 50 4.89 -2.85 -12.12
N ARG A 51 6.09 -2.94 -11.53
CA ARG A 51 6.29 -3.66 -10.29
C ARG A 51 5.52 -2.97 -9.16
N LEU A 52 4.86 -3.80 -8.37
CA LEU A 52 4.20 -3.40 -7.14
C LEU A 52 4.96 -3.99 -5.96
N ASP A 53 5.30 -3.16 -4.98
CA ASP A 53 6.11 -3.58 -3.82
C ASP A 53 5.35 -3.31 -2.50
N PRO A 54 4.48 -4.25 -2.05
CA PRO A 54 3.74 -4.06 -0.81
C PRO A 54 4.70 -3.99 0.40
N PRO A 55 4.38 -3.20 1.44
CA PRO A 55 5.29 -2.95 2.54
C PRO A 55 5.76 -4.21 3.28
N ILE A 56 7.03 -4.18 3.70
CA ILE A 56 7.63 -5.16 4.61
C ILE A 56 8.12 -4.41 5.84
N LEU A 57 7.63 -4.79 7.02
CA LEU A 57 7.95 -4.13 8.28
C LEU A 57 9.36 -4.52 8.76
N ASP A 58 10.13 -3.54 9.23
CA ASP A 58 11.39 -3.77 9.92
C ASP A 58 11.16 -3.71 11.44
N GLU A 59 10.61 -4.79 11.98
CA GLU A 59 10.26 -4.88 13.41
C GLU A 59 11.49 -4.76 14.33
N SER A 60 12.70 -5.02 13.81
CA SER A 60 13.94 -4.92 14.57
C SER A 60 14.37 -3.47 14.85
N LYS A 61 13.87 -2.51 14.07
CA LYS A 61 14.21 -1.08 14.16
C LYS A 61 13.07 -0.22 14.72
N ILE A 62 12.08 -0.84 15.36
CA ILE A 62 11.00 -0.10 16.01
C ILE A 62 11.58 0.76 17.13
N SER A 63 11.26 2.05 17.11
CA SER A 63 11.66 3.00 18.14
C SER A 63 10.44 3.55 18.86
N LYS A 64 10.61 3.83 20.15
CA LYS A 64 9.55 4.32 21.04
C LYS A 64 9.98 5.62 21.68
N ASN A 65 9.12 6.61 21.66
CA ASN A 65 9.28 7.86 22.39
C ASN A 65 7.98 8.26 23.10
N MET A 66 8.11 9.06 24.15
CA MET A 66 6.98 9.67 24.84
C MET A 66 7.06 11.17 24.64
N VAL A 67 5.94 11.78 24.28
CA VAL A 67 5.82 13.21 24.07
C VAL A 67 4.55 13.71 24.73
N GLU A 68 4.57 14.94 25.20
CA GLU A 68 3.37 15.60 25.72
C GLU A 68 2.68 16.35 24.58
N GLU A 69 1.42 16.01 24.29
CA GLU A 69 0.66 16.59 23.19
C GLU A 69 -0.75 16.96 23.64
N THR A 70 -1.29 18.03 23.04
CA THR A 70 -2.70 18.36 23.19
C THR A 70 -3.51 17.53 22.19
N ILE A 71 -4.37 16.67 22.70
CA ILE A 71 -5.25 15.83 21.88
C ILE A 71 -6.71 16.24 22.08
N ASP A 72 -7.53 15.97 21.06
CA ASP A 72 -8.98 15.96 21.21
C ASP A 72 -9.40 14.71 21.99
N VAL A 73 -10.07 14.89 23.11
CA VAL A 73 -10.54 13.78 23.97
C VAL A 73 -11.98 13.39 23.68
N ARG A 74 -12.68 14.10 22.78
CA ARG A 74 -14.04 13.75 22.37
C ARG A 74 -14.08 12.36 21.74
N GLY A 75 -15.10 11.59 22.08
CA GLY A 75 -15.26 10.22 21.58
C GLY A 75 -14.29 9.20 22.20
N THR A 76 -13.37 9.62 23.07
CA THR A 76 -12.60 8.67 23.89
C THR A 76 -13.48 8.15 25.02
N ALA A 77 -13.25 6.90 25.43
CA ALA A 77 -13.95 6.29 26.57
C ALA A 77 -13.78 7.10 27.88
N HIS A 78 -12.73 7.92 27.96
CA HIS A 78 -12.39 8.74 29.11
C HIS A 78 -12.79 10.21 28.95
N SER A 79 -13.57 10.57 27.92
CA SER A 79 -14.01 11.95 27.68
C SER A 79 -14.70 12.57 28.90
N PHE A 80 -15.44 11.78 29.67
CA PHE A 80 -16.12 12.21 30.90
C PHE A 80 -15.18 12.63 32.05
N LEU A 81 -13.89 12.28 31.98
CA LEU A 81 -12.88 12.67 32.97
C LEU A 81 -12.31 14.08 32.72
N TYR A 82 -12.68 14.71 31.61
CA TYR A 82 -12.14 16.00 31.18
C TYR A 82 -13.27 17.02 31.02
N ASP A 83 -13.14 18.17 31.69
CA ASP A 83 -14.08 19.30 31.54
C ASP A 83 -13.92 20.04 30.19
N GLN A 84 -12.92 19.67 29.40
CA GLN A 84 -12.57 20.30 28.12
C GLN A 84 -12.57 19.27 27.00
N THR A 85 -12.82 19.74 25.78
CA THR A 85 -12.76 18.90 24.57
C THR A 85 -11.33 18.54 24.15
N HIS A 86 -10.35 19.29 24.63
CA HIS A 86 -8.94 19.05 24.38
C HIS A 86 -8.21 18.91 25.71
N ALA A 87 -7.29 17.94 25.80
CA ALA A 87 -6.48 17.73 26.98
C ALA A 87 -5.01 17.58 26.60
N ARG A 88 -4.13 18.13 27.42
CA ARG A 88 -2.70 17.93 27.31
C ARG A 88 -2.32 16.64 28.02
N VAL A 89 -1.79 15.67 27.30
CA VAL A 89 -1.55 14.31 27.80
C VAL A 89 -0.22 13.76 27.30
N ASN A 90 0.32 12.79 28.03
CA ASN A 90 1.45 12.00 27.53
C ASN A 90 0.98 11.04 26.44
N VAL A 91 1.69 11.01 25.32
CA VAL A 91 1.43 10.13 24.18
C VAL A 91 2.67 9.28 23.95
N VAL A 92 2.49 7.96 23.97
CA VAL A 92 3.53 7.02 23.55
C VAL A 92 3.44 6.84 22.05
N LYS A 93 4.52 7.14 21.35
CA LYS A 93 4.65 7.01 19.91
C LYS A 93 5.58 5.86 19.58
N TYR A 94 5.11 4.96 18.72
CA TYR A 94 5.90 3.88 18.14
C TYR A 94 6.14 4.19 16.69
N ARG A 95 7.41 4.40 16.33
CA ARG A 95 7.85 4.54 14.95
C ARG A 95 8.24 3.18 14.42
N VAL A 96 7.55 2.73 13.38
CA VAL A 96 7.73 1.43 12.74
C VAL A 96 8.25 1.64 11.32
N PRO A 97 9.54 1.35 11.06
CA PRO A 97 10.10 1.43 9.71
C PRO A 97 9.60 0.31 8.81
N PHE A 98 9.57 0.57 7.50
CA PHE A 98 9.26 -0.44 6.48
C PHE A 98 10.02 -0.16 5.18
N THR A 99 10.06 -1.17 4.31
CA THR A 99 10.46 -1.04 2.90
C THR A 99 9.25 -1.25 1.99
N GLY A 100 9.34 -0.83 0.73
CA GLY A 100 8.22 -0.91 -0.23
C GLY A 100 7.41 0.38 -0.28
N GLU A 101 6.22 0.31 -0.87
CA GLU A 101 5.41 1.48 -1.19
C GLU A 101 4.40 1.83 -0.09
N SER A 102 4.49 3.04 0.46
CA SER A 102 3.61 3.49 1.56
C SER A 102 2.13 3.57 1.17
N ILE A 103 1.80 3.70 -0.12
CA ILE A 103 0.42 3.79 -0.61
C ILE A 103 -0.42 2.57 -0.21
N PHE A 104 0.20 1.41 -0.05
CA PHE A 104 -0.47 0.17 0.38
C PHE A 104 -1.10 0.27 1.76
N PHE A 105 -0.60 1.13 2.66
CA PHE A 105 -1.25 1.38 3.94
C PHE A 105 -2.60 2.09 3.81
N SER A 106 -2.88 2.72 2.67
CA SER A 106 -4.20 3.28 2.35
C SER A 106 -5.12 2.28 1.64
N LEU A 107 -4.58 1.19 1.08
CA LEU A 107 -5.31 0.25 0.25
C LEU A 107 -5.96 -0.85 1.09
N ARG A 108 -7.23 -1.11 0.79
CA ARG A 108 -7.99 -2.18 1.44
C ARG A 108 -7.67 -3.53 0.79
N PRO A 109 -7.16 -4.53 1.53
CA PRO A 109 -6.96 -5.88 1.01
C PRO A 109 -8.30 -6.58 0.72
N SER A 110 -8.25 -7.70 -0.01
CA SER A 110 -9.43 -8.52 -0.33
C SER A 110 -10.26 -8.92 0.90
N THR A 111 -9.59 -9.22 2.01
CA THR A 111 -10.20 -9.45 3.33
C THR A 111 -9.63 -8.45 4.34
N TYR A 112 -10.49 -7.64 4.95
CA TYR A 112 -10.07 -6.50 5.78
C TYR A 112 -10.75 -6.49 7.15
N SER A 113 -10.16 -5.75 8.09
CA SER A 113 -10.78 -5.45 9.39
C SER A 113 -11.65 -4.20 9.28
N MET A 114 -12.84 -4.23 9.89
CA MET A 114 -13.69 -3.04 10.04
C MET A 114 -13.19 -2.06 11.11
N ALA A 115 -12.24 -2.50 11.93
CA ALA A 115 -11.57 -1.70 12.95
C ALA A 115 -10.05 -1.81 12.77
N PRO A 116 -9.48 -1.25 11.69
CA PRO A 116 -8.05 -1.21 11.54
C PRO A 116 -7.43 -0.09 12.39
N PRO A 117 -6.14 -0.20 12.71
CA PRO A 117 -5.45 0.80 13.49
C PRO A 117 -5.34 2.13 12.74
N ASN A 118 -5.19 3.21 13.51
CA ASN A 118 -4.94 4.54 12.98
C ASN A 118 -3.45 4.88 13.12
N ALA A 119 -2.83 5.37 12.05
CA ALA A 119 -1.43 5.76 12.07
C ALA A 119 -1.20 7.03 11.25
N GLU A 120 -0.05 7.66 11.48
CA GLU A 120 0.53 8.64 10.57
C GLU A 120 1.51 7.90 9.65
N VAL A 121 1.24 7.87 8.34
CA VAL A 121 2.08 7.16 7.37
C VAL A 121 3.00 8.14 6.67
N TYR A 122 4.29 7.81 6.65
CA TYR A 122 5.33 8.51 5.91
C TYR A 122 5.89 7.59 4.82
N GLU A 123 6.84 8.07 4.04
CA GLU A 123 7.40 7.33 2.89
C GLU A 123 8.05 5.99 3.29
N SER A 124 8.74 5.93 4.44
CA SER A 124 9.55 4.77 4.87
C SER A 124 9.27 4.29 6.29
N TYR A 125 8.28 4.88 6.97
CA TYR A 125 7.87 4.50 8.32
C TYR A 125 6.45 4.98 8.58
N PHE A 126 5.79 4.40 9.58
CA PHE A 126 4.57 4.95 10.15
C PHE A 126 4.70 5.13 11.66
N ILE A 127 3.81 5.95 12.23
CA ILE A 127 3.75 6.22 13.66
C ILE A 127 2.39 5.79 14.21
N LEU A 128 2.41 4.85 15.16
CA LEU A 128 1.27 4.54 16.02
C LEU A 128 1.36 5.37 17.29
N SER A 129 0.25 5.97 17.71
CA SER A 129 0.23 6.94 18.81
C SER A 129 -0.84 6.61 19.84
N TYR A 130 -0.41 6.30 21.06
CA TYR A 130 -1.25 5.86 22.18
C TYR A 130 -1.26 6.91 23.29
N PRO A 131 -2.34 7.70 23.44
CA PRO A 131 -2.46 8.63 24.55
C PRO A 131 -2.69 7.90 25.87
N ILE A 132 -2.02 8.38 26.92
CA ILE A 132 -2.17 7.90 28.29
C ILE A 132 -3.34 8.65 28.94
N LEU A 133 -4.49 8.00 29.00
CA LEU A 133 -5.73 8.51 29.60
C LEU A 133 -6.17 7.61 30.75
N GLY A 134 -6.88 8.15 31.74
CA GLY A 134 -7.56 7.33 32.76
C GLY A 134 -6.66 6.45 33.63
N GLY A 135 -5.37 6.77 33.78
CA GLY A 135 -4.43 5.97 34.57
C GLY A 135 -3.88 4.72 33.88
N LYS A 136 -3.99 4.65 32.55
CA LYS A 136 -3.43 3.57 31.72
C LYS A 136 -1.97 3.26 32.05
N GLN A 137 -1.67 1.98 32.23
CA GLN A 137 -0.34 1.50 32.60
C GLN A 137 0.50 1.21 31.35
N PRO A 138 1.84 1.18 31.47
CA PRO A 138 2.73 0.84 30.35
C PRO A 138 2.42 -0.51 29.70
N ALA A 139 1.94 -1.48 30.48
CA ALA A 139 1.56 -2.81 29.98
C ALA A 139 0.35 -2.74 29.03
N ASP A 140 -0.64 -1.89 29.33
CA ASP A 140 -1.84 -1.73 28.51
C ASP A 140 -1.50 -1.13 27.14
N ILE A 141 -0.61 -0.13 27.13
CA ILE A 141 -0.12 0.51 25.90
C ILE A 141 0.63 -0.51 25.03
N LYS A 142 1.49 -1.33 25.65
CA LYS A 142 2.20 -2.38 24.93
C LYS A 142 1.21 -3.39 24.33
N GLN A 143 0.20 -3.81 25.09
CA GLN A 143 -0.79 -4.76 24.60
C GLN A 143 -1.60 -4.21 23.42
N GLU A 144 -2.00 -2.94 23.45
CA GLU A 144 -2.66 -2.29 22.31
C GLU A 144 -1.75 -2.21 21.10
N PHE A 145 -0.49 -1.81 21.30
CA PHE A 145 0.51 -1.80 20.24
C PHE A 145 0.69 -3.18 19.60
N ASP A 146 0.82 -4.24 20.39
CA ASP A 146 0.99 -5.60 19.88
C ASP A 146 -0.23 -6.03 19.04
N ARG A 147 -1.46 -5.72 19.49
CA ARG A 147 -2.70 -6.02 18.76
C ARG A 147 -2.80 -5.26 17.43
N ASP A 148 -2.45 -3.98 17.43
CA ASP A 148 -2.46 -3.16 16.22
C ASP A 148 -1.42 -3.68 15.22
N MET A 149 -0.22 -4.03 15.69
CA MET A 149 0.83 -4.64 14.88
C MET A 149 0.41 -5.98 14.29
N ASP A 150 -0.28 -6.83 15.04
CA ASP A 150 -0.83 -8.08 14.53
C ASP A 150 -1.84 -7.83 13.41
N THR A 151 -2.71 -6.83 13.59
CA THR A 151 -3.69 -6.44 12.56
C THR A 151 -2.99 -5.93 11.29
N ILE A 152 -1.97 -5.08 11.42
CA ILE A 152 -1.17 -4.57 10.30
C ILE A 152 -0.46 -5.73 9.59
N ARG A 153 0.15 -6.65 10.34
CA ARG A 153 0.86 -7.81 9.78
C ARG A 153 -0.07 -8.70 8.97
N VAL A 154 -1.25 -9.00 9.50
CA VAL A 154 -2.27 -9.79 8.80
C VAL A 154 -2.73 -9.08 7.52
N SER A 155 -2.97 -7.77 7.57
CA SER A 155 -3.35 -6.99 6.38
C SER A 155 -2.26 -7.02 5.31
N LEU A 156 -1.00 -6.78 5.67
CA LEU A 156 0.12 -6.81 4.73
C LEU A 156 0.33 -8.20 4.14
N THR A 157 0.25 -9.26 4.94
CA THR A 157 0.31 -10.65 4.43
C THR A 157 -0.75 -10.91 3.37
N ARG A 158 -1.97 -10.40 3.57
CA ARG A 158 -3.05 -10.53 2.57
C ARG A 158 -2.77 -9.71 1.32
N GLN A 159 -2.28 -8.47 1.45
CA GLN A 159 -1.90 -7.66 0.30
C GLN A 159 -0.79 -8.32 -0.54
N HIS A 160 0.22 -8.89 0.13
CA HIS A 160 1.26 -9.68 -0.54
C HIS A 160 0.66 -10.87 -1.30
N ALA A 161 -0.29 -11.59 -0.68
CA ALA A 161 -0.99 -12.69 -1.33
C ALA A 161 -1.87 -12.25 -2.50
N ASP A 162 -2.51 -11.08 -2.42
CA ASP A 162 -3.34 -10.50 -3.50
C ASP A 162 -2.48 -10.02 -4.68
N VAL A 163 -1.29 -9.46 -4.42
CA VAL A 163 -0.38 -8.89 -5.43
C VAL A 163 0.44 -9.97 -6.12
N LYS A 164 0.80 -11.05 -5.43
CA LYS A 164 1.67 -12.10 -5.96
C LYS A 164 1.16 -12.70 -7.30
N PRO A 165 -0.11 -13.10 -7.46
CA PRO A 165 -0.61 -13.63 -8.73
C PRO A 165 -0.53 -12.62 -9.88
N PHE A 166 -0.73 -11.33 -9.59
CA PHE A 166 -0.57 -10.27 -10.59
C PHE A 166 0.89 -10.17 -11.04
N MET A 167 1.82 -10.13 -10.08
CA MET A 167 3.25 -10.02 -10.36
C MET A 167 3.81 -11.25 -11.09
N ASP A 168 3.41 -12.46 -10.70
CA ASP A 168 3.84 -13.70 -11.34
C ASP A 168 3.31 -13.81 -12.79
N GLY A 169 2.11 -13.30 -13.05
CA GLY A 169 1.49 -13.33 -14.38
C GLY A 169 1.89 -12.16 -15.29
N LEU A 170 2.54 -11.13 -14.75
CA LEU A 170 2.86 -9.90 -15.46
C LEU A 170 3.75 -10.12 -16.70
N PRO A 171 4.84 -10.93 -16.65
CA PRO A 171 5.68 -11.15 -17.83
C PRO A 171 4.92 -11.80 -18.99
N SER A 172 4.12 -12.84 -18.73
CA SER A 172 3.34 -13.52 -19.74
C SER A 172 2.23 -12.65 -20.32
N LEU A 173 1.63 -11.77 -19.50
CA LEU A 173 0.66 -10.77 -19.98
C LEU A 173 1.33 -9.79 -20.95
N ILE A 174 2.48 -9.23 -20.56
CA ILE A 174 3.24 -8.29 -21.41
C ILE A 174 3.61 -8.94 -22.73
N GLU A 175 4.13 -10.17 -22.68
CA GLU A 175 4.52 -10.92 -23.87
C GLU A 175 3.33 -11.11 -24.84
N SER A 176 2.18 -11.53 -24.32
CA SER A 176 0.97 -11.72 -25.14
C SER A 176 0.50 -10.41 -25.79
N GLU A 177 0.56 -9.28 -25.08
CA GLU A 177 0.10 -7.99 -25.60
C GLU A 177 1.09 -7.36 -26.60
N LEU A 178 2.39 -7.60 -26.44
CA LEU A 178 3.41 -7.24 -27.44
C LEU A 178 3.15 -7.95 -28.79
N ASP A 179 2.74 -9.22 -28.77
CA ASP A 179 2.39 -9.95 -30.00
C ASP A 179 1.16 -9.40 -30.70
N LYS A 180 0.15 -9.03 -29.91
CA LYS A 180 -1.07 -8.42 -30.45
C LYS A 180 -0.78 -7.06 -31.08
N GLY A 181 0.07 -6.25 -30.44
CA GLY A 181 0.54 -4.98 -30.98
C GLY A 181 1.22 -5.15 -32.35
N ASN A 182 2.17 -6.07 -32.45
CA ASN A 182 2.89 -6.36 -33.69
C ASN A 182 1.97 -6.85 -34.82
N LYS A 183 1.07 -7.79 -34.52
CA LYS A 183 0.11 -8.32 -35.52
C LYS A 183 -0.78 -7.23 -36.10
N ASN A 184 -1.28 -6.32 -35.25
CA ASN A 184 -2.12 -5.21 -35.70
C ASN A 184 -1.41 -4.28 -36.70
N VAL A 185 -0.09 -4.13 -36.60
CA VAL A 185 0.69 -3.33 -37.57
C VAL A 185 0.83 -4.08 -38.89
N ILE A 186 1.18 -5.37 -38.84
CA ILE A 186 1.35 -6.22 -40.02
C ILE A 186 0.04 -6.32 -40.81
N ASP A 187 -1.09 -6.53 -40.14
CA ASP A 187 -2.39 -6.66 -40.81
C ASP A 187 -2.83 -5.34 -41.46
N LYS A 188 -2.53 -4.19 -40.82
CA LYS A 188 -2.78 -2.87 -41.41
C LYS A 188 -1.91 -2.62 -42.65
N GLN A 189 -0.64 -3.03 -42.64
CA GLN A 189 0.24 -2.89 -43.79
C GLN A 189 -0.25 -3.73 -44.97
N LYS A 190 -0.59 -5.01 -44.76
CA LYS A 190 -1.15 -5.86 -45.81
C LYS A 190 -2.42 -5.29 -46.43
N PHE A 191 -3.34 -4.77 -45.61
CA PHE A 191 -4.55 -4.12 -46.11
C PHE A 191 -4.25 -2.89 -46.98
N LEU A 192 -3.21 -2.13 -46.67
CA LEU A 192 -2.79 -0.98 -47.48
C LEU A 192 -2.11 -1.41 -48.79
N ASP A 193 -1.37 -2.51 -48.78
CA ASP A 193 -0.70 -3.05 -49.98
C ASP A 193 -1.70 -3.71 -50.97
N ASP A 194 -2.87 -4.16 -50.49
CA ASP A 194 -3.93 -4.78 -51.28
C ASP A 194 -4.94 -3.78 -51.91
N LEU A 195 -4.79 -2.47 -51.66
CA LEU A 195 -5.60 -1.37 -52.23
C LEU A 195 -4.99 -0.79 -53.51
#